data_AF-A0A518F031-F1
#
_entry.id   AF-A0A518F031-F1
#
_cell.length_a   1.000
_cell.length_b   1.000
_cell.length_c   1.000
_cell.angle_alpha   90.00
_cell.angle_beta   90.00
_cell.angle_gamma   90.00
#
_symmetry.space_group_name_H-M   'P 1'
#
loop_
_entity.id
_entity.type
_entity.pdbx_description
1 polymer ?
#
loop_
_entity_poly.entity_id
_entity_poly.type
_entity_poly.pdbx_seq_one_letter_code
_entity_poly.pdbx_strand_id
1 'polypeptide(L)'
;MKLNVPNRVLSVLPPAPLLTAGLFLALLTPQLSASPAPQKRDAKEQPKGVALIKSTFQKVDKDQDGSVSVAESQNARIPSALFDEHDVDGTKSLNADEFVVLYKDLLVKANKPVTQDLVSEVARIQARRRALEQEAKKAEDARKAQEAKRVEDARKGQADQNAQGAPVTPGAKEAQPAKQQPVRGVQSAPAPSVVPSDAATPVDPDVIPEAKAPVAEVVKDPGATPEETAKRVEEARRKQADLDETRIREARIKAAEQAEARTKAGRIKAAEEAAAQAEARTKAGRIKAAEQAAEARIRAAREKAAAEAAANGSGGAPPNPGELKGERIPDGKVKSVKRTVQSVTRKGETPPSAGKPAATPPAGAPAAQPIGRPAAQPAGKPAGAAPDRAQPETVKPETVKPETAKPETVKPATSKPADRGADRSKTDPGKGR
;
A
#
# COMPACT_ATOMS: atom_id res chain seq x y z
N MET A 1 37.09 -48.47 29.45
CA MET A 1 36.73 -48.74 28.03
C MET A 1 37.33 -47.62 27.18
N LYS A 2 38.30 -47.94 26.31
CA LYS A 2 39.01 -46.96 25.48
C LYS A 2 38.13 -46.62 24.27
N LEU A 3 37.70 -45.36 24.16
CA LEU A 3 36.94 -44.86 23.02
C LEU A 3 37.90 -44.51 21.87
N ASN A 4 37.76 -45.29 20.81
CA ASN A 4 38.47 -45.16 19.55
C ASN A 4 37.82 -44.02 18.73
N VAL A 5 38.54 -42.94 18.48
CA VAL A 5 38.09 -41.85 17.59
C VAL A 5 38.71 -42.08 16.22
N PRO A 6 37.92 -42.31 15.15
CA PRO A 6 38.49 -42.53 13.82
C PRO A 6 39.03 -41.22 13.23
N ASN A 7 40.28 -41.30 12.77
CA ASN A 7 40.95 -40.32 11.92
C ASN A 7 40.09 -40.00 10.70
N ARG A 8 39.54 -38.79 10.63
CA ARG A 8 38.97 -38.24 9.40
C ARG A 8 40.11 -37.84 8.48
N VAL A 9 40.21 -38.57 7.38
CA VAL A 9 41.07 -38.27 6.24
C VAL A 9 40.72 -36.87 5.70
N LEU A 10 41.70 -35.98 5.69
CA LEU A 10 41.65 -34.68 5.03
C LEU A 10 41.52 -34.91 3.51
N SER A 11 40.29 -34.88 3.00
CA SER A 11 40.05 -34.81 1.56
C SER A 11 40.49 -33.43 1.07
N VAL A 12 41.61 -33.44 0.33
CA VAL A 12 42.12 -32.32 -0.45
C VAL A 12 41.03 -31.87 -1.43
N LEU A 13 40.45 -30.71 -1.15
CA LEU A 13 39.47 -30.04 -2.00
C LEU A 13 40.21 -29.45 -3.22
N PRO A 14 39.78 -29.71 -4.47
CA PRO A 14 40.40 -29.08 -5.62
C PRO A 14 40.18 -27.55 -5.59
N PRO A 15 41.15 -26.73 -6.02
CA PRO A 15 41.00 -25.29 -6.06
C PRO A 15 39.85 -24.94 -7.00
N ALA A 16 38.83 -24.27 -6.46
CA ALA A 16 37.72 -23.74 -7.23
C ALA A 16 38.28 -22.77 -8.30
N PRO A 17 37.74 -22.79 -9.53
CA PRO A 17 38.12 -21.80 -10.53
C PRO A 17 37.69 -20.42 -10.03
N LEU A 18 38.66 -19.51 -9.95
CA LEU A 18 38.44 -18.08 -9.84
C LEU A 18 37.55 -17.64 -11.02
N LEU A 19 36.23 -17.64 -10.79
CA LEU A 19 35.28 -16.92 -11.61
C LEU A 19 35.56 -15.44 -11.39
N THR A 20 36.50 -14.93 -12.18
CA THR A 20 36.77 -13.53 -12.40
C THR A 20 35.44 -12.90 -12.83
N ALA A 21 34.72 -12.32 -11.86
CA ALA A 21 33.51 -11.56 -12.09
C ALA A 21 33.88 -10.29 -12.84
N GLY A 22 34.05 -10.42 -14.16
CA GLY A 22 34.07 -9.32 -15.10
C GLY A 22 32.69 -8.70 -15.15
N LEU A 23 32.35 -7.91 -14.12
CA LEU A 23 31.24 -6.97 -14.13
C LEU A 23 31.62 -5.82 -15.08
N PHE A 24 31.70 -6.14 -16.37
CA PHE A 24 31.90 -5.20 -17.44
C PHE A 24 30.64 -4.36 -17.55
N LEU A 25 30.74 -3.14 -17.03
CA LEU A 25 29.82 -2.04 -17.28
C LEU A 25 29.93 -1.60 -18.76
N ALA A 26 29.56 -2.50 -19.68
CA ALA A 26 29.68 -2.35 -21.13
C ALA A 26 28.51 -1.56 -21.75
N LEU A 27 27.94 -0.59 -21.02
CA LEU A 27 26.86 0.27 -21.51
C LEU A 27 27.25 1.75 -21.61
N LEU A 28 28.54 2.07 -21.53
CA LEU A 28 29.05 3.43 -21.67
C LEU A 28 30.21 3.60 -22.66
N THR A 29 30.26 2.78 -23.72
CA THR A 29 31.14 3.05 -24.87
C THR A 29 30.36 3.85 -25.93
N PRO A 30 30.68 5.13 -26.17
CA PRO A 30 30.18 5.83 -27.34
C PRO A 30 30.76 5.17 -28.60
N GLN A 31 29.88 4.69 -29.47
CA GLN A 31 30.23 4.13 -30.76
C GLN A 31 30.94 5.23 -31.59
N LEU A 32 32.25 5.06 -31.80
CA LEU A 32 33.08 5.92 -32.65
C LEU A 32 32.71 5.67 -34.12
N SER A 33 31.60 6.23 -34.57
CA SER A 33 31.29 6.37 -35.98
C SER A 33 31.84 7.71 -36.46
N ALA A 34 32.92 7.66 -37.25
CA ALA A 34 33.53 8.81 -37.87
C ALA A 34 32.55 9.46 -38.88
N SER A 35 32.06 10.65 -38.56
CA SER A 35 31.28 11.52 -39.44
C SER A 35 31.36 12.98 -38.93
N PRO A 36 31.03 13.98 -39.77
CA PRO A 36 31.93 15.07 -40.13
C PRO A 36 32.00 16.21 -39.11
N ALA A 37 33.08 16.99 -39.24
CA ALA A 37 33.51 18.21 -38.55
C ALA A 37 32.61 18.80 -37.43
N PRO A 38 33.16 19.03 -36.22
CA PRO A 38 32.40 19.44 -35.05
C PRO A 38 31.95 20.91 -35.15
N GLN A 39 30.65 21.11 -35.36
CA GLN A 39 30.01 22.33 -34.87
C GLN A 39 30.20 22.38 -33.35
N LYS A 40 30.63 23.52 -32.81
CA LYS A 40 30.66 23.84 -31.37
C LYS A 40 29.25 23.69 -30.79
N ARG A 41 28.84 22.46 -30.51
CA ARG A 41 27.68 22.18 -29.67
C ARG A 41 28.17 22.39 -28.25
N ASP A 42 27.58 23.37 -27.57
CA ASP A 42 27.80 23.61 -26.15
C ASP A 42 27.85 22.26 -25.44
N ALA A 43 28.96 22.01 -24.75
CA ALA A 43 29.22 20.74 -24.09
C ALA A 43 28.05 20.47 -23.14
N LYS A 44 27.08 19.66 -23.58
CA LYS A 44 25.92 19.29 -22.78
C LYS A 44 26.48 18.63 -21.52
N GLU A 45 26.39 19.35 -20.42
CA GLU A 45 26.81 18.85 -19.12
C GLU A 45 26.13 17.51 -18.90
N GLN A 46 26.94 16.46 -18.81
CA GLN A 46 26.38 15.15 -18.52
C GLN A 46 25.68 15.23 -17.16
N PRO A 47 24.46 14.70 -17.03
CA PRO A 47 23.77 14.71 -15.75
C PRO A 47 24.65 13.97 -14.72
N LYS A 48 24.98 14.65 -13.62
CA LYS A 48 25.74 14.10 -12.50
C LYS A 48 24.81 13.81 -11.32
N GLY A 49 25.26 12.93 -10.43
CA GLY A 49 24.57 12.64 -9.17
C GLY A 49 23.17 12.09 -9.34
N VAL A 50 22.19 12.66 -8.62
CA VAL A 50 20.81 12.15 -8.54
C VAL A 50 20.10 12.12 -9.90
N ALA A 51 20.40 13.08 -10.79
CA ALA A 51 19.80 13.11 -12.13
C ALA A 51 20.22 11.90 -12.99
N LEU A 52 21.48 11.48 -12.88
CA LEU A 52 21.99 10.28 -13.58
C LEU A 52 21.26 9.02 -13.10
N ILE A 53 21.02 8.92 -11.79
CA ILE A 53 20.39 7.77 -11.17
C ILE A 53 18.93 7.68 -11.59
N LYS A 54 18.19 8.80 -11.55
CA LYS A 54 16.82 8.86 -12.06
C LYS A 54 16.73 8.45 -13.53
N SER A 55 17.67 8.89 -14.35
CA SER A 55 17.72 8.48 -15.76
C SER A 55 18.08 7.01 -15.94
N THR A 56 18.85 6.43 -15.02
CA THR A 56 19.23 5.01 -15.03
C THR A 56 18.05 4.16 -14.58
N PHE A 57 17.35 4.58 -13.52
CA PHE A 57 16.11 3.97 -13.05
C PHE A 57 15.09 3.87 -14.19
N GLN A 58 14.78 4.99 -14.85
CA GLN A 58 13.85 5.03 -15.99
C GLN A 58 14.27 4.19 -17.21
N LYS A 59 15.56 3.84 -17.33
CA LYS A 59 16.04 2.95 -18.39
C LYS A 59 15.91 1.48 -18.01
N VAL A 60 15.95 1.18 -16.71
CA VAL A 60 15.84 -0.17 -16.17
C VAL A 60 14.37 -0.56 -16.03
N ASP A 61 13.54 0.36 -15.51
CA ASP A 61 12.08 0.31 -15.45
C ASP A 61 11.50 0.49 -16.87
N LYS A 62 11.32 -0.63 -17.57
CA LYS A 62 10.92 -0.67 -18.98
C LYS A 62 9.41 -0.52 -19.14
N ASP A 63 8.64 -1.03 -18.20
CA ASP A 63 7.18 -0.93 -18.21
C ASP A 63 6.66 0.38 -17.57
N GLN A 64 7.55 1.17 -16.97
CA GLN A 64 7.27 2.48 -16.38
C GLN A 64 6.27 2.39 -15.23
N ASP A 65 6.29 1.28 -14.50
CA ASP A 65 5.41 1.05 -13.35
C ASP A 65 5.88 1.79 -12.08
N GLY A 66 7.08 2.40 -12.12
CA GLY A 66 7.67 3.13 -11.01
C GLY A 66 8.45 2.24 -10.05
N SER A 67 8.72 1.00 -10.45
CA SER A 67 9.55 0.02 -9.74
C SER A 67 10.47 -0.72 -10.72
N VAL A 68 11.43 -1.46 -10.18
CA VAL A 68 12.31 -2.33 -10.97
C VAL A 68 12.04 -3.76 -10.54
N SER A 69 11.39 -4.53 -11.39
CA SER A 69 11.11 -5.95 -11.17
C SER A 69 12.39 -6.80 -11.15
N VAL A 70 12.30 -8.04 -10.67
CA VAL A 70 13.40 -9.03 -10.74
C VAL A 70 13.86 -9.25 -12.19
N ALA A 71 12.94 -9.29 -13.16
CA ALA A 71 13.29 -9.51 -14.57
C ALA A 71 14.05 -8.31 -15.16
N GLU A 72 13.66 -7.09 -14.80
CA GLU A 72 14.35 -5.87 -15.22
C GLU A 72 15.71 -5.72 -14.57
N SER A 73 15.82 -6.09 -13.29
CA SER A 73 17.09 -6.06 -12.57
C SER A 73 18.09 -7.06 -13.17
N GLN A 74 17.65 -8.25 -13.56
CA GLN A 74 18.45 -9.23 -14.29
C GLN A 74 18.90 -8.68 -15.66
N ASN A 75 18.00 -8.03 -16.40
CA ASN A 75 18.33 -7.36 -17.67
C ASN A 75 19.37 -6.25 -17.48
N ALA A 76 19.32 -5.55 -16.35
CA ALA A 76 20.29 -4.54 -15.94
C ALA A 76 21.57 -5.13 -15.32
N ARG A 77 21.69 -6.46 -15.23
CA ARG A 77 22.80 -7.20 -14.62
C ARG A 77 23.02 -6.87 -13.15
N ILE A 78 21.95 -6.57 -12.43
CA ILE A 78 21.97 -6.41 -10.98
C ILE A 78 22.01 -7.81 -10.35
N PRO A 79 23.00 -8.12 -9.48
CA PRO A 79 23.04 -9.42 -8.81
C PRO A 79 21.80 -9.65 -7.94
N SER A 80 21.16 -10.82 -8.04
CA SER A 80 19.93 -11.12 -7.30
C SER A 80 20.09 -11.00 -5.77
N ALA A 81 21.24 -11.38 -5.22
CA ALA A 81 21.51 -11.23 -3.79
C ALA A 81 21.48 -9.75 -3.33
N LEU A 82 21.94 -8.83 -4.19
CA LEU A 82 21.87 -7.39 -3.91
C LEU A 82 20.47 -6.83 -4.10
N PHE A 83 19.70 -7.42 -5.01
CA PHE A 83 18.31 -7.04 -5.20
C PHE A 83 17.48 -7.39 -3.96
N ASP A 84 17.56 -8.63 -3.48
CA ASP A 84 16.82 -9.09 -2.30
C ASP A 84 17.25 -8.37 -1.01
N GLU A 85 18.50 -7.93 -0.89
CA GLU A 85 18.99 -7.14 0.25
C GLU A 85 18.34 -5.75 0.32
N HIS A 86 17.96 -5.19 -0.82
CA HIS A 86 17.45 -3.82 -0.95
C HIS A 86 15.94 -3.72 -1.16
N ASP A 87 15.28 -4.84 -1.41
CA ASP A 87 13.82 -5.02 -1.40
C ASP A 87 13.33 -5.09 0.06
N VAL A 88 13.16 -3.90 0.68
CA VAL A 88 12.88 -3.80 2.11
C VAL A 88 11.42 -4.11 2.42
N ASP A 89 10.51 -3.89 1.47
CA ASP A 89 9.10 -4.19 1.61
C ASP A 89 8.71 -5.60 1.16
N GLY A 90 9.62 -6.35 0.55
CA GLY A 90 9.43 -7.74 0.15
C GLY A 90 8.51 -7.91 -1.06
N THR A 91 8.33 -6.85 -1.86
CA THR A 91 7.42 -6.83 -3.00
C THR A 91 7.97 -7.55 -4.23
N LYS A 92 9.25 -7.95 -4.21
CA LYS A 92 9.97 -8.48 -5.38
C LYS A 92 10.08 -7.46 -6.52
N SER A 93 10.00 -6.18 -6.18
CA SER A 93 10.38 -5.06 -7.02
C SER A 93 11.14 -4.03 -6.18
N LEU A 94 12.01 -3.25 -6.81
CA LEU A 94 12.70 -2.15 -6.14
C LEU A 94 12.01 -0.84 -6.53
N ASN A 95 11.39 -0.18 -5.57
CA ASN A 95 10.88 1.17 -5.81
C ASN A 95 12.04 2.16 -6.05
N ALA A 96 11.71 3.38 -6.50
CA ALA A 96 12.72 4.39 -6.81
C ALA A 96 13.67 4.71 -5.63
N ASP A 97 13.17 4.71 -4.39
CA ASP A 97 13.98 5.00 -3.20
C ASP A 97 14.93 3.82 -2.88
N GLU A 98 14.47 2.58 -3.00
CA GLU A 98 15.31 1.36 -2.84
C GLU A 98 16.40 1.28 -3.91
N PHE A 99 16.04 1.56 -5.16
CA PHE A 99 16.99 1.56 -6.25
C PHE A 99 18.10 2.60 -6.06
N VAL A 100 17.80 3.78 -5.49
CA VAL A 100 18.82 4.81 -5.19
C VAL A 100 19.84 4.31 -4.16
N VAL A 101 19.38 3.60 -3.12
CA VAL A 101 20.26 3.00 -2.11
C VAL A 101 21.12 1.89 -2.75
N LEU A 102 20.50 1.02 -3.56
CA LEU A 102 21.19 -0.05 -4.28
C LEU A 102 22.25 0.52 -5.23
N TYR A 103 21.92 1.58 -5.97
CA TYR A 103 22.83 2.20 -6.92
C TYR A 103 24.07 2.75 -6.24
N LYS A 104 23.94 3.36 -5.05
CA LYS A 104 25.09 3.77 -4.24
C LYS A 104 25.99 2.59 -3.90
N ASP A 105 25.43 1.47 -3.47
CA ASP A 105 26.22 0.30 -3.08
C ASP A 105 26.89 -0.38 -4.29
N LEU A 106 26.23 -0.36 -5.46
CA LEU A 106 26.84 -0.77 -6.73
C LEU A 106 28.04 0.12 -7.10
N LEU A 107 27.95 1.43 -6.91
CA LEU A 107 29.09 2.34 -7.15
C LEU A 107 30.25 2.04 -6.18
N VAL A 108 29.96 1.85 -4.89
CA VAL A 108 30.97 1.52 -3.89
C VAL A 108 31.65 0.19 -4.21
N LYS A 109 30.89 -0.86 -4.52
CA LYS A 109 31.43 -2.18 -4.91
C LYS A 109 32.27 -2.12 -6.19
N ALA A 110 31.93 -1.22 -7.10
CA ALA A 110 32.68 -0.97 -8.33
C ALA A 110 33.89 -0.02 -8.14
N ASN A 111 34.23 0.40 -6.91
CA ASN A 111 35.24 1.42 -6.61
C ASN A 111 35.04 2.73 -7.40
N LYS A 112 33.79 3.11 -7.65
CA LYS A 112 33.43 4.36 -8.33
C LYS A 112 33.17 5.47 -7.31
N PRO A 113 33.53 6.72 -7.64
CA PRO A 113 33.27 7.84 -6.75
C PRO A 113 31.76 8.03 -6.56
N VAL A 114 31.35 8.15 -5.30
CA VAL A 114 29.97 8.47 -4.92
C VAL A 114 29.86 9.98 -4.75
N THR A 115 28.98 10.62 -5.53
CA THR A 115 28.75 12.07 -5.44
C THR A 115 28.08 12.46 -4.12
N GLN A 116 28.41 13.62 -3.57
CA GLN A 116 27.81 14.13 -2.32
C GLN A 116 26.27 14.24 -2.40
N ASP A 117 25.72 14.59 -3.57
CA ASP A 117 24.27 14.64 -3.78
C ASP A 117 23.60 13.28 -3.56
N LEU A 118 24.22 12.21 -4.06
CA LEU A 118 23.74 10.84 -3.86
C LEU A 118 23.82 10.43 -2.39
N VAL A 119 24.90 10.78 -1.69
CA VAL A 119 25.02 10.51 -0.25
C VAL A 119 23.90 11.21 0.53
N SER A 120 23.63 12.47 0.19
CA SER A 120 22.58 13.28 0.81
C SER A 120 21.19 12.71 0.53
N GLU A 121 20.94 12.24 -0.70
CA GLU A 121 19.67 11.64 -1.08
C GLU A 121 19.42 10.31 -0.35
N VAL A 122 20.44 9.44 -0.25
CA VAL A 122 20.34 8.20 0.54
C VAL A 122 20.09 8.50 2.02
N ALA A 123 20.74 9.51 2.59
CA ALA A 123 20.49 9.94 3.97
C ALA A 123 19.04 10.42 4.16
N ARG A 124 18.51 11.19 3.20
CA ARG A 124 17.10 11.65 3.19
C ARG A 124 16.12 10.47 3.15
N ILE A 125 16.37 9.47 2.28
CA ILE A 125 15.55 8.26 2.16
C ILE A 125 15.56 7.47 3.47
N GLN A 126 16.75 7.24 4.05
CA GLN A 126 16.87 6.52 5.32
C GLN A 126 16.19 7.25 6.49
N ALA A 127 16.29 8.58 6.56
CA ALA A 127 15.60 9.38 7.56
C ALA A 127 14.08 9.26 7.42
N ARG A 128 13.55 9.30 6.20
CA ARG A 128 12.13 9.10 5.92
C ARG A 128 11.66 7.71 6.35
N ARG A 129 12.42 6.65 6.04
CA ARG A 129 12.07 5.27 6.46
C ARG A 129 11.99 5.14 7.98
N ARG A 130 12.97 5.70 8.71
CA ARG A 130 12.95 5.71 10.18
C ARG A 130 11.74 6.48 10.73
N ALA A 131 11.37 7.60 10.12
CA ALA A 131 10.18 8.36 10.52
C ALA A 131 8.90 7.54 10.33
N LEU A 132 8.73 6.89 9.17
CA LEU A 132 7.59 6.01 8.90
C LEU A 132 7.52 4.82 9.85
N GLU A 133 8.66 4.19 10.17
CA GLU A 133 8.73 3.10 11.13
C GLU A 133 8.32 3.56 12.55
N GLN A 134 8.75 4.77 12.95
CA GLN A 134 8.33 5.34 14.23
C GLN A 134 6.84 5.67 14.26
N GLU A 135 6.27 6.18 13.17
CA GLU A 135 4.84 6.40 13.05
C GLU A 135 4.05 5.08 13.09
N ALA A 136 4.54 4.03 12.43
CA ALA A 136 3.94 2.70 12.47
C ALA A 136 3.95 2.11 13.88
N LYS A 137 5.08 2.22 14.60
CA LYS A 137 5.17 1.79 16.02
C LYS A 137 4.21 2.57 16.90
N LYS A 138 4.15 3.89 16.78
CA LYS A 138 3.18 4.73 17.50
C LYS A 138 1.73 4.33 17.20
N ALA A 139 1.42 4.02 15.94
CA ALA A 139 0.09 3.57 15.53
C ALA A 139 -0.25 2.18 16.10
N GLU A 140 0.72 1.27 16.17
CA GLU A 140 0.57 -0.04 16.80
C GLU A 140 0.33 0.09 18.31
N ASP A 141 1.12 0.91 18.99
CA ASP A 141 0.95 1.19 20.42
C ASP A 141 -0.42 1.83 20.71
N ALA A 142 -0.85 2.76 19.85
CA ALA A 142 -2.19 3.35 19.94
C ALA A 142 -3.30 2.31 19.74
N ARG A 143 -3.12 1.36 18.81
CA ARG A 143 -4.07 0.24 18.61
C ARG A 143 -4.13 -0.68 19.83
N LYS A 144 -2.98 -1.07 20.37
CA LYS A 144 -2.88 -1.88 21.59
C LYS A 144 -3.52 -1.18 22.79
N ALA A 145 -3.33 0.14 22.93
CA ALA A 145 -3.97 0.93 23.97
C ALA A 145 -5.50 1.00 23.81
N GLN A 146 -5.99 1.17 22.57
CA GLN A 146 -7.43 1.14 22.29
C GLN A 146 -8.05 -0.24 22.57
N GLU A 147 -7.35 -1.31 22.21
CA GLU A 147 -7.77 -2.68 22.48
C GLU A 147 -7.82 -2.97 23.98
N ALA A 148 -6.79 -2.57 24.73
CA ALA A 148 -6.77 -2.69 26.18
C ALA A 148 -7.96 -1.96 26.82
N LYS A 149 -8.27 -0.75 26.36
CA LYS A 149 -9.43 0.02 26.82
C LYS A 149 -10.76 -0.69 26.51
N ARG A 150 -10.91 -1.26 25.30
CA ARG A 150 -12.10 -2.03 24.94
C ARG A 150 -12.29 -3.26 25.81
N VAL A 151 -11.20 -3.97 26.13
CA VAL A 151 -11.24 -5.13 27.05
C VAL A 151 -11.64 -4.69 28.46
N GLU A 152 -11.14 -3.56 28.93
CA GLU A 152 -11.53 -3.00 30.24
C GLU A 152 -13.01 -2.62 30.27
N ASP A 153 -13.51 -1.91 29.25
CA ASP A 153 -14.91 -1.51 29.15
C ASP A 153 -15.84 -2.73 29.04
N ALA A 154 -15.44 -3.77 28.29
CA ALA A 154 -16.17 -5.04 28.21
C ALA A 154 -16.24 -5.76 29.56
N ARG A 155 -15.14 -5.77 30.33
CA ARG A 155 -15.12 -6.33 31.69
C ARG A 155 -16.05 -5.60 32.64
N LYS A 156 -16.09 -4.25 32.57
CA LYS A 156 -17.02 -3.44 33.37
C LYS A 156 -18.47 -3.74 33.00
N GLY A 157 -18.79 -3.79 31.70
CA GLY A 157 -20.13 -4.16 31.24
C GLY A 157 -20.59 -5.54 31.69
N GLN A 158 -19.70 -6.53 31.75
CA GLN A 158 -20.04 -7.88 32.23
C GLN A 158 -20.27 -7.92 33.76
N ALA A 159 -19.54 -7.10 34.52
CA ALA A 159 -19.76 -6.98 35.97
C ALA A 159 -21.15 -6.39 36.29
N ASP A 160 -21.57 -5.36 35.54
CA ASP A 160 -22.88 -4.73 35.72
C ASP A 160 -24.03 -5.68 35.34
N GLN A 161 -23.87 -6.49 34.29
CA GLN A 161 -24.85 -7.52 33.92
C GLN A 161 -24.98 -8.62 34.98
N ASN A 162 -23.87 -9.06 35.57
CA ASN A 162 -23.91 -10.03 36.68
C ASN A 162 -24.56 -9.45 37.94
N ALA A 163 -24.42 -8.14 38.20
CA ALA A 163 -25.06 -7.49 39.35
C ALA A 163 -26.59 -7.35 39.20
N GLN A 164 -27.12 -7.29 37.98
CA GLN A 164 -28.56 -7.15 37.71
C GLN A 164 -29.30 -8.49 37.51
N GLY A 165 -28.57 -9.61 37.47
CA GLY A 165 -29.08 -10.92 37.04
C GLY A 165 -29.41 -11.94 38.13
N ALA A 166 -29.48 -11.57 39.42
CA ALA A 166 -30.08 -12.43 40.42
C ALA A 166 -31.57 -12.09 40.55
N PRO A 167 -32.49 -12.78 39.83
CA PRO A 167 -33.90 -12.69 40.15
C PRO A 167 -34.05 -13.23 41.58
N VAL A 168 -34.26 -12.31 42.52
CA VAL A 168 -34.74 -12.65 43.86
C VAL A 168 -36.02 -13.42 43.63
N THR A 169 -35.95 -14.74 43.74
CA THR A 169 -37.10 -15.62 43.59
C THR A 169 -38.02 -15.28 44.76
N PRO A 170 -39.17 -14.61 44.55
CA PRO A 170 -40.05 -14.32 45.67
C PRO A 170 -40.75 -15.63 46.02
N GLY A 171 -40.43 -16.16 47.20
CA GLY A 171 -41.20 -17.16 47.94
C GLY A 171 -41.98 -18.18 47.12
N ALA A 172 -41.42 -19.37 46.97
CA ALA A 172 -42.18 -20.57 46.63
C ALA A 172 -43.30 -20.77 47.66
N LYS A 173 -44.52 -20.32 47.31
CA LYS A 173 -45.75 -20.87 47.88
C LYS A 173 -46.14 -22.07 47.02
N GLU A 174 -45.90 -23.23 47.62
CA GLU A 174 -46.44 -24.54 47.34
C GLU A 174 -47.87 -24.46 46.76
N ALA A 175 -48.05 -24.80 45.49
CA ALA A 175 -49.35 -24.92 44.85
C ALA A 175 -49.39 -26.15 43.92
N GLN A 176 -50.49 -26.88 44.10
CA GLN A 176 -50.82 -28.24 43.67
C GLN A 176 -50.83 -28.50 42.15
N PRO A 177 -50.80 -29.78 41.73
CA PRO A 177 -50.89 -30.16 40.32
C PRO A 177 -52.33 -30.04 39.80
N ALA A 178 -52.58 -29.03 38.96
CA ALA A 178 -53.83 -28.89 38.23
C ALA A 178 -53.70 -29.41 36.78
N LYS A 179 -54.74 -30.12 36.38
CA LYS A 179 -54.93 -30.91 35.17
C LYS A 179 -54.86 -30.08 33.88
N GLN A 180 -54.42 -30.76 32.82
CA GLN A 180 -54.51 -30.38 31.42
C GLN A 180 -55.93 -29.97 31.01
N GLN A 181 -56.06 -28.85 30.29
CA GLN A 181 -57.09 -28.67 29.26
C GLN A 181 -56.54 -27.84 28.09
N PRO A 182 -56.96 -28.13 26.84
CA PRO A 182 -56.56 -27.38 25.65
C PRO A 182 -57.67 -26.41 25.20
N VAL A 183 -57.32 -25.15 24.93
CA VAL A 183 -58.12 -24.21 24.11
C VAL A 183 -57.19 -23.06 23.71
N ARG A 184 -56.90 -22.87 22.43
CA ARG A 184 -57.66 -22.17 21.36
C ARG A 184 -57.12 -20.75 21.18
N GLY A 185 -56.76 -20.47 19.93
CA GLY A 185 -55.87 -19.36 19.56
C GLY A 185 -56.42 -17.96 19.78
N VAL A 186 -55.47 -17.04 19.90
CA VAL A 186 -55.67 -15.62 19.63
C VAL A 186 -54.41 -15.13 18.91
N GLN A 187 -54.62 -14.60 17.72
CA GLN A 187 -53.64 -13.87 16.94
C GLN A 187 -53.19 -12.63 17.72
N SER A 188 -51.89 -12.40 17.82
CA SER A 188 -51.33 -11.10 18.19
C SER A 188 -50.03 -10.85 17.44
N ALA A 189 -49.91 -9.60 17.01
CA ALA A 189 -49.00 -9.05 16.02
C ALA A 189 -47.50 -9.23 16.33
N PRO A 190 -46.62 -9.20 15.30
CA PRO A 190 -45.19 -9.33 15.49
C PRO A 190 -44.57 -8.04 16.05
N ALA A 191 -43.92 -8.16 17.21
CA ALA A 191 -42.94 -7.17 17.67
C ALA A 191 -41.66 -7.25 16.80
N PRO A 192 -40.96 -6.13 16.54
CA PRO A 192 -39.74 -6.14 15.75
C PRO A 192 -38.61 -6.84 16.52
N SER A 193 -38.18 -7.99 16.01
CA SER A 193 -36.97 -8.68 16.45
C SER A 193 -35.74 -7.80 16.19
N VAL A 194 -35.12 -7.31 17.26
CA VAL A 194 -33.73 -6.87 17.23
C VAL A 194 -32.87 -8.12 17.18
N VAL A 195 -32.32 -8.40 16.00
CA VAL A 195 -31.42 -9.53 15.76
C VAL A 195 -30.01 -9.11 16.18
N PRO A 196 -29.34 -9.78 17.13
CA PRO A 196 -27.90 -9.62 17.31
C PRO A 196 -27.20 -10.21 16.08
N SER A 197 -26.53 -9.34 15.30
CA SER A 197 -25.61 -9.74 14.22
C SER A 197 -24.34 -10.33 14.82
N ASP A 198 -24.41 -11.58 15.26
CA ASP A 198 -23.25 -12.46 15.44
C ASP A 198 -23.70 -13.91 15.25
N ALA A 199 -24.33 -14.17 14.10
CA ALA A 199 -24.53 -15.52 13.62
C ALA A 199 -23.29 -15.89 12.79
N ALA A 200 -22.36 -16.61 13.41
CA ALA A 200 -21.46 -17.48 12.66
C ALA A 200 -22.33 -18.33 11.73
N THR A 201 -22.20 -18.15 10.43
CA THR A 201 -22.89 -18.97 9.42
C THR A 201 -22.67 -20.44 9.78
N PRO A 202 -23.72 -21.23 10.05
CA PRO A 202 -23.58 -22.66 10.21
C PRO A 202 -23.00 -23.20 8.91
N VAL A 203 -21.83 -23.83 9.00
CA VAL A 203 -21.24 -24.56 7.88
C VAL A 203 -22.20 -25.68 7.55
N ASP A 204 -22.71 -25.65 6.32
CA ASP A 204 -23.65 -26.64 5.77
C ASP A 204 -23.08 -28.05 5.97
N PRO A 205 -23.71 -28.93 6.78
CA PRO A 205 -23.18 -30.27 7.06
C PRO A 205 -23.24 -31.21 5.84
N ASP A 206 -23.91 -30.82 4.75
CA ASP A 206 -24.12 -31.63 3.56
C ASP A 206 -22.94 -31.60 2.55
N VAL A 207 -21.80 -30.98 2.89
CA VAL A 207 -20.56 -31.05 2.09
C VAL A 207 -19.46 -31.79 2.86
N ILE A 208 -19.81 -32.92 3.47
CA ILE A 208 -18.80 -33.93 3.84
C ILE A 208 -18.82 -34.98 2.71
N PRO A 209 -17.80 -35.04 1.85
CA PRO A 209 -17.74 -36.07 0.83
C PRO A 209 -17.77 -37.44 1.52
N GLU A 210 -18.74 -38.26 1.14
CA GLU A 210 -18.93 -39.61 1.65
C GLU A 210 -17.63 -40.41 1.46
N ALA A 211 -16.82 -40.50 2.52
CA ALA A 211 -15.53 -41.14 2.47
C ALA A 211 -15.74 -42.65 2.35
N LYS A 212 -15.70 -43.17 1.11
CA LYS A 212 -15.67 -44.62 0.84
C LYS A 212 -14.60 -45.26 1.72
N ALA A 213 -15.05 -46.09 2.66
CA ALA A 213 -14.21 -46.67 3.69
C ALA A 213 -13.08 -47.53 3.06
N PRO A 214 -11.79 -47.31 3.42
CA PRO A 214 -10.66 -48.07 2.89
C PRO A 214 -10.55 -49.51 3.43
N VAL A 215 -11.59 -50.03 4.09
CA VAL A 215 -11.57 -51.32 4.80
C VAL A 215 -11.38 -52.51 3.84
N ALA A 216 -11.65 -52.32 2.55
CA ALA A 216 -11.53 -53.39 1.55
C ALA A 216 -10.09 -53.88 1.31
N GLU A 217 -9.06 -53.12 1.69
CA GLU A 217 -7.68 -53.49 1.38
C GLU A 217 -6.99 -54.35 2.46
N VAL A 218 -7.47 -54.31 3.72
CA VAL A 218 -6.81 -54.98 4.86
C VAL A 218 -7.08 -56.51 4.91
N VAL A 219 -8.05 -57.02 4.14
CA VAL A 219 -8.55 -58.41 4.26
C VAL A 219 -7.83 -59.41 3.32
N LYS A 220 -6.79 -59.00 2.59
CA LYS A 220 -6.19 -59.85 1.54
C LYS A 220 -5.12 -60.84 2.02
N ASP A 221 -4.90 -60.99 3.33
CA ASP A 221 -3.83 -61.83 3.88
C ASP A 221 -4.41 -63.15 4.42
N PRO A 222 -4.43 -64.25 3.64
CA PRO A 222 -5.17 -65.47 3.98
C PRO A 222 -4.61 -66.26 5.17
N GLY A 223 -3.49 -65.83 5.76
CA GLY A 223 -2.85 -66.48 6.91
C GLY A 223 -3.03 -65.76 8.26
N ALA A 224 -3.67 -64.59 8.30
CA ALA A 224 -3.80 -63.82 9.54
C ALA A 224 -4.85 -64.44 10.47
N THR A 225 -4.51 -64.56 11.75
CA THR A 225 -5.49 -64.97 12.77
C THR A 225 -6.58 -63.90 12.93
N PRO A 226 -7.79 -64.25 13.42
CA PRO A 226 -8.85 -63.27 13.70
C PRO A 226 -8.39 -62.13 14.63
N GLU A 227 -7.51 -62.43 15.59
CA GLU A 227 -6.98 -61.45 16.53
C GLU A 227 -6.01 -60.46 15.87
N GLU A 228 -5.12 -60.94 14.98
CA GLU A 228 -4.25 -60.08 14.18
C GLU A 228 -5.04 -59.21 13.21
N THR A 229 -6.11 -59.75 12.64
CA THR A 229 -7.02 -59.00 11.76
C THR A 229 -7.71 -57.87 12.52
N ALA A 230 -8.20 -58.14 13.75
CA ALA A 230 -8.79 -57.11 14.60
C ALA A 230 -7.80 -56.00 14.97
N LYS A 231 -6.56 -56.35 15.34
CA LYS A 231 -5.49 -55.38 15.62
C LYS A 231 -5.14 -54.51 14.41
N ARG A 232 -5.04 -55.11 13.21
CA ARG A 232 -4.79 -54.36 11.96
C ARG A 232 -5.93 -53.41 11.60
N VAL A 233 -7.19 -53.82 11.81
CA VAL A 233 -8.35 -52.96 11.59
C VAL A 233 -8.38 -51.78 12.57
N GLU A 234 -8.03 -52.01 13.84
CA GLU A 234 -7.97 -50.93 14.83
C GLU A 234 -6.82 -49.96 14.54
N GLU A 235 -5.64 -50.45 14.15
CA GLU A 235 -4.52 -49.60 13.74
C GLU A 235 -4.87 -48.76 12.50
N ALA A 236 -5.53 -49.36 11.50
CA ALA A 236 -6.00 -48.64 10.33
C ALA A 236 -7.03 -47.54 10.68
N ARG A 237 -7.94 -47.81 11.64
CA ARG A 237 -8.87 -46.79 12.16
C ARG A 237 -8.16 -45.64 12.85
N ARG A 238 -7.12 -45.91 13.65
CA ARG A 238 -6.32 -44.87 14.31
C ARG A 238 -5.59 -44.00 13.28
N LYS A 239 -4.92 -44.61 12.29
CA LYS A 239 -4.26 -43.87 11.20
C LYS A 239 -5.23 -43.01 10.40
N GLN A 240 -6.43 -43.52 10.15
CA GLN A 240 -7.48 -42.76 9.46
C GLN A 240 -7.96 -41.57 10.31
N ALA A 241 -8.15 -41.76 11.62
CA ALA A 241 -8.51 -40.67 12.53
C ALA A 241 -7.44 -39.57 12.58
N ASP A 242 -6.15 -39.92 12.62
CA ASP A 242 -5.04 -38.95 12.61
C ASP A 242 -4.99 -38.16 11.28
N LEU A 243 -5.24 -38.83 10.15
CA LEU A 243 -5.34 -38.18 8.84
C LEU A 243 -6.53 -37.22 8.77
N ASP A 244 -7.68 -37.61 9.32
CA ASP A 244 -8.88 -36.78 9.34
C ASP A 244 -8.70 -35.57 10.27
N GLU A 245 -8.06 -35.74 11.43
CA GLU A 245 -7.70 -34.62 12.32
C GLU A 245 -6.74 -33.64 11.65
N THR A 246 -5.75 -34.16 10.90
CA THR A 246 -4.82 -33.33 10.12
C THR A 246 -5.56 -32.53 9.04
N ARG A 247 -6.47 -33.16 8.30
CA ARG A 247 -7.32 -32.49 7.29
C ARG A 247 -8.22 -31.43 7.90
N ILE A 248 -8.84 -31.71 9.05
CA ILE A 248 -9.65 -30.73 9.79
C ILE A 248 -8.79 -29.53 10.22
N ARG A 249 -7.56 -29.79 10.70
CA ARG A 249 -6.63 -28.72 11.09
C ARG A 249 -6.22 -27.85 9.92
N GLU A 250 -5.87 -28.44 8.77
CA GLU A 250 -5.57 -27.70 7.54
C GLU A 250 -6.78 -26.88 7.05
N ALA A 251 -7.98 -27.46 7.09
CA ALA A 251 -9.20 -26.75 6.71
C ALA A 251 -9.47 -25.55 7.63
N ARG A 252 -9.23 -25.67 8.94
CA ARG A 252 -9.34 -24.55 9.90
C ARG A 252 -8.33 -23.45 9.63
N ILE A 253 -7.09 -23.79 9.30
CA ILE A 253 -6.05 -22.80 8.94
C ILE A 253 -6.48 -22.03 7.68
N LYS A 254 -6.90 -22.74 6.62
CA LYS A 254 -7.38 -22.12 5.38
C LYS A 254 -8.60 -21.23 5.61
N ALA A 255 -9.54 -21.66 6.46
CA ALA A 255 -10.71 -20.85 6.81
C ALA A 255 -10.32 -19.58 7.57
N ALA A 256 -9.35 -19.66 8.49
CA ALA A 256 -8.83 -18.50 9.22
C ALA A 256 -8.12 -17.51 8.29
N GLU A 257 -7.28 -18.00 7.36
CA GLU A 257 -6.61 -17.17 6.35
C GLU A 257 -7.63 -16.45 5.44
N GLN A 258 -8.68 -17.15 5.01
CA GLN A 258 -9.75 -16.54 4.22
C GLN A 258 -10.54 -15.48 5.02
N ALA A 259 -10.79 -15.72 6.30
CA ALA A 259 -11.43 -14.74 7.17
C ALA A 259 -10.56 -13.49 7.33
N GLU A 260 -9.26 -13.67 7.57
CA GLU A 260 -8.30 -12.56 7.66
C GLU A 260 -8.26 -11.76 6.34
N ALA A 261 -8.18 -12.43 5.19
CA ALA A 261 -8.19 -11.79 3.88
C ALA A 261 -9.46 -10.95 3.66
N ARG A 262 -10.64 -11.46 4.05
CA ARG A 262 -11.90 -10.70 3.99
C ARG A 262 -11.88 -9.46 4.88
N THR A 263 -11.37 -9.57 6.10
CA THR A 263 -11.25 -8.40 6.99
C THR A 263 -10.26 -7.37 6.46
N LYS A 264 -9.14 -7.80 5.88
CA LYS A 264 -8.14 -6.91 5.27
C LYS A 264 -8.74 -6.16 4.07
N ALA A 265 -9.45 -6.86 3.19
CA ALA A 265 -10.16 -6.24 2.07
C ALA A 265 -11.21 -5.23 2.55
N GLY A 266 -11.98 -5.56 3.60
CA GLY A 266 -12.94 -4.63 4.20
C GLY A 266 -12.29 -3.36 4.77
N ARG A 267 -11.13 -3.49 5.42
CA ARG A 267 -10.37 -2.35 5.96
C ARG A 267 -9.80 -1.46 4.85
N ILE A 268 -9.31 -2.04 3.76
CA ILE A 268 -8.80 -1.28 2.61
C ILE A 268 -9.95 -0.47 1.99
N LYS A 269 -11.08 -1.11 1.72
CA LYS A 269 -12.26 -0.43 1.15
C LYS A 269 -12.76 0.71 2.06
N ALA A 270 -12.83 0.47 3.37
CA ALA A 270 -13.20 1.50 4.34
C ALA A 270 -12.21 2.68 4.37
N ALA A 271 -10.90 2.40 4.23
CA ALA A 271 -9.87 3.43 4.17
C ALA A 271 -9.95 4.26 2.87
N GLU A 272 -10.22 3.63 1.73
CA GLU A 272 -10.44 4.31 0.45
C GLU A 272 -11.68 5.22 0.51
N GLU A 273 -12.79 4.73 1.06
CA GLU A 273 -14.00 5.54 1.25
C GLU A 273 -13.75 6.73 2.19
N ALA A 274 -12.99 6.52 3.28
CA ALA A 274 -12.61 7.61 4.19
C ALA A 274 -11.70 8.65 3.52
N ALA A 275 -10.74 8.22 2.70
CA ALA A 275 -9.88 9.12 1.93
C ALA A 275 -10.68 9.94 0.91
N ALA A 276 -11.62 9.31 0.19
CA ALA A 276 -12.51 10.01 -0.74
C ALA A 276 -13.39 11.05 -0.04
N GLN A 277 -13.92 10.74 1.15
CA GLN A 277 -14.67 11.69 1.96
C GLN A 277 -13.81 12.86 2.46
N ALA A 278 -12.56 12.60 2.86
CA ALA A 278 -11.62 13.64 3.26
C ALA A 278 -11.30 14.59 2.09
N GLU A 279 -11.05 14.05 0.90
CA GLU A 279 -10.82 14.86 -0.30
C GLU A 279 -12.05 15.72 -0.63
N ALA A 280 -13.26 15.15 -0.57
CA ALA A 280 -14.50 15.89 -0.78
C ALA A 280 -14.67 17.06 0.21
N ARG A 281 -14.34 16.84 1.50
CA ARG A 281 -14.36 17.91 2.52
C ARG A 281 -13.35 19.01 2.22
N THR A 282 -12.13 18.67 1.78
CA THR A 282 -11.13 19.68 1.42
C THR A 282 -11.54 20.49 0.19
N LYS A 283 -12.12 19.85 -0.84
CA LYS A 283 -12.66 20.54 -2.02
C LYS A 283 -13.79 21.50 -1.63
N ALA A 284 -14.73 21.06 -0.81
CA ALA A 284 -15.80 21.91 -0.29
C ALA A 284 -15.26 23.11 0.51
N GLY A 285 -14.23 22.89 1.35
CA GLY A 285 -13.55 23.95 2.09
C GLY A 285 -12.89 24.99 1.19
N ARG A 286 -12.19 24.56 0.13
CA ARG A 286 -11.57 25.47 -0.85
C ARG A 286 -12.60 26.31 -1.61
N ILE A 287 -13.74 25.72 -1.97
CA ILE A 287 -14.84 26.44 -2.65
C ILE A 287 -15.39 27.52 -1.71
N LYS A 288 -15.69 27.19 -0.45
CA LYS A 288 -16.16 28.17 0.54
C LYS A 288 -15.15 29.29 0.79
N ALA A 289 -13.86 28.95 0.88
CA ALA A 289 -12.79 29.95 1.04
C ALA A 289 -12.68 30.88 -0.17
N ALA A 290 -12.82 30.35 -1.39
CA ALA A 290 -12.81 31.14 -2.62
C ALA A 290 -14.02 32.09 -2.71
N GLU A 291 -15.21 31.62 -2.28
CA GLU A 291 -16.42 32.43 -2.21
C GLU A 291 -16.28 33.59 -1.22
N GLN A 292 -15.79 33.32 0.00
CA GLN A 292 -15.49 34.35 0.99
C GLN A 292 -14.45 35.36 0.49
N ALA A 293 -13.41 34.90 -0.21
CA ALA A 293 -12.42 35.79 -0.81
C ALA A 293 -13.02 36.67 -1.91
N ALA A 294 -13.97 36.16 -2.70
CA ALA A 294 -14.69 36.93 -3.70
C ALA A 294 -15.60 38.00 -3.07
N GLU A 295 -16.35 37.64 -2.02
CA GLU A 295 -17.17 38.59 -1.26
C GLU A 295 -16.32 39.71 -0.63
N ALA A 296 -15.18 39.36 -0.03
CA ALA A 296 -14.25 40.33 0.54
C ALA A 296 -13.73 41.32 -0.52
N ARG A 297 -13.43 40.85 -1.74
CA ARG A 297 -13.01 41.72 -2.86
C ARG A 297 -14.12 42.66 -3.31
N ILE A 298 -15.37 42.17 -3.40
CA ILE A 298 -16.53 43.00 -3.75
C ILE A 298 -16.74 44.08 -2.68
N ARG A 299 -16.63 43.73 -1.40
CA ARG A 299 -16.73 44.69 -0.29
C ARG A 299 -15.64 45.75 -0.36
N ALA A 300 -14.37 45.35 -0.52
CA ALA A 300 -13.25 46.28 -0.65
C ALA A 300 -13.41 47.22 -1.85
N ALA A 301 -13.92 46.72 -2.98
CA ALA A 301 -14.20 47.56 -4.16
C ALA A 301 -15.32 48.59 -3.87
N ARG A 302 -16.36 48.21 -3.13
CA ARG A 302 -17.43 49.14 -2.71
C ARG A 302 -16.91 50.21 -1.75
N GLU A 303 -16.10 49.82 -0.76
CA GLU A 303 -15.49 50.74 0.19
C GLU A 303 -14.55 51.72 -0.53
N LYS A 304 -13.74 51.24 -1.49
CA LYS A 304 -12.90 52.09 -2.33
C LYS A 304 -13.71 53.07 -3.17
N ALA A 305 -14.78 52.61 -3.83
CA ALA A 305 -15.65 53.48 -4.62
C ALA A 305 -16.35 54.54 -3.76
N ALA A 306 -16.77 54.18 -2.54
CA ALA A 306 -17.35 55.13 -1.59
C ALA A 306 -16.33 56.17 -1.13
N ALA A 307 -15.07 55.77 -0.88
CA ALA A 307 -13.98 56.68 -0.54
C ALA A 307 -13.63 57.64 -1.70
N GLU A 308 -13.56 57.13 -2.93
CA GLU A 308 -13.33 57.95 -4.13
C GLU A 308 -14.49 58.94 -4.35
N ALA A 309 -15.74 58.53 -4.12
CA ALA A 309 -16.91 59.41 -4.19
C ALA A 309 -16.86 60.53 -3.12
N ALA A 310 -16.44 60.21 -1.89
CA ALA A 310 -16.28 61.19 -0.82
C ALA A 310 -15.12 62.18 -1.10
N ALA A 311 -14.01 61.70 -1.67
CA ALA A 311 -12.83 62.51 -1.97
C ALA A 311 -13.09 63.54 -3.09
N ASN A 312 -13.94 63.22 -4.06
CA ASN A 312 -14.21 64.09 -5.21
C ASN A 312 -15.12 65.28 -4.90
N GLY A 313 -15.50 65.53 -3.63
CA GLY A 313 -16.05 66.80 -3.17
C GLY A 313 -17.32 67.29 -3.89
N SER A 314 -17.99 66.42 -4.64
CA SER A 314 -19.28 66.70 -5.26
C SER A 314 -20.32 66.63 -4.16
N GLY A 315 -20.61 67.76 -3.52
CA GLY A 315 -21.76 67.95 -2.62
C GLY A 315 -23.13 67.79 -3.30
N GLY A 316 -23.19 67.11 -4.45
CA GLY A 316 -24.44 66.68 -5.06
C GLY A 316 -25.01 65.50 -4.27
N ALA A 317 -26.16 65.72 -3.65
CA ALA A 317 -26.92 64.70 -2.94
C ALA A 317 -26.98 63.37 -3.74
N PRO A 318 -26.85 62.20 -3.08
CA PRO A 318 -26.91 60.92 -3.77
C PRO A 318 -28.25 60.81 -4.54
N PRO A 319 -28.22 60.40 -5.82
CA PRO A 319 -29.46 60.21 -6.58
C PRO A 319 -30.31 59.16 -5.87
N ASN A 320 -31.55 59.55 -5.59
CA ASN A 320 -32.54 58.74 -4.92
C ASN A 320 -32.71 57.40 -5.68
N PRO A 321 -32.54 56.23 -5.06
CA PRO A 321 -32.59 54.92 -5.75
C PRO A 321 -33.97 54.55 -6.33
N GLY A 322 -34.96 55.44 -6.26
CA GLY A 322 -36.34 55.22 -6.71
C GLY A 322 -36.66 55.68 -8.14
N GLU A 323 -35.75 56.29 -8.89
CA GLU A 323 -36.12 56.96 -10.15
C GLU A 323 -35.19 56.62 -11.34
N LEU A 324 -35.03 55.33 -11.64
CA LEU A 324 -34.57 54.88 -12.95
C LEU A 324 -35.78 54.48 -13.80
N LYS A 325 -36.51 55.48 -14.29
CA LYS A 325 -37.50 55.31 -15.36
C LYS A 325 -36.76 55.06 -16.68
N GLY A 326 -36.72 53.79 -17.07
CA GLY A 326 -36.74 53.29 -18.45
C GLY A 326 -36.05 54.13 -19.52
N GLU A 327 -34.73 54.04 -19.61
CA GLU A 327 -34.01 54.35 -20.84
C GLU A 327 -33.71 53.02 -21.55
N ARG A 328 -34.43 52.79 -22.66
CA ARG A 328 -34.24 51.63 -23.55
C ARG A 328 -32.83 51.65 -24.10
N ILE A 329 -32.00 50.70 -23.64
CA ILE A 329 -30.76 50.35 -24.34
C ILE A 329 -31.13 49.64 -25.64
N PRO A 330 -30.59 50.05 -26.80
CA PRO A 330 -30.88 49.40 -28.08
C PRO A 330 -30.31 47.98 -28.12
N ASP A 331 -31.15 47.04 -28.54
CA ASP A 331 -30.81 45.65 -28.81
C ASP A 331 -29.67 45.53 -29.83
N GLY A 332 -28.45 45.32 -29.34
CA GLY A 332 -27.28 45.25 -30.19
C GLY A 332 -26.14 44.45 -29.56
N LYS A 333 -26.17 43.13 -29.76
CA LYS A 333 -25.03 42.19 -29.60
C LYS A 333 -24.37 42.15 -28.22
N VAL A 334 -24.96 41.38 -27.31
CA VAL A 334 -24.19 40.68 -26.26
C VAL A 334 -24.50 39.19 -26.34
N LYS A 335 -23.90 38.53 -27.33
CA LYS A 335 -23.80 37.07 -27.35
C LYS A 335 -22.61 36.65 -26.48
N SER A 336 -22.89 35.81 -25.49
CA SER A 336 -21.98 34.76 -25.00
C SER A 336 -20.92 35.11 -23.94
N VAL A 337 -21.30 35.48 -22.72
CA VAL A 337 -20.45 35.22 -21.51
C VAL A 337 -21.32 34.91 -20.27
N LYS A 338 -22.26 33.96 -20.39
CA LYS A 338 -23.02 33.47 -19.21
C LYS A 338 -23.36 31.98 -19.34
N ARG A 339 -22.37 31.16 -19.69
CA ARG A 339 -22.51 29.70 -19.73
C ARG A 339 -21.17 29.01 -19.47
N THR A 340 -20.60 29.15 -18.27
CA THR A 340 -19.40 28.38 -17.87
C THR A 340 -19.38 27.96 -16.40
N VAL A 341 -20.43 28.19 -15.59
CA VAL A 341 -20.43 27.78 -14.16
C VAL A 341 -21.59 26.83 -13.78
N GLN A 342 -22.32 26.26 -14.75
CA GLN A 342 -23.44 25.35 -14.47
C GLN A 342 -23.23 23.89 -14.92
N SER A 343 -22.07 23.51 -15.44
CA SER A 343 -21.84 22.17 -16.02
C SER A 343 -20.79 21.33 -15.27
N VAL A 344 -20.66 21.48 -13.94
CA VAL A 344 -19.78 20.63 -13.12
C VAL A 344 -20.51 20.08 -11.90
N THR A 345 -21.73 19.58 -12.08
CA THR A 345 -22.40 18.68 -11.12
C THR A 345 -23.50 17.94 -11.86
N ARG A 346 -23.17 16.84 -12.56
CA ARG A 346 -24.06 15.71 -12.90
C ARG A 346 -23.31 14.76 -13.84
N LYS A 347 -22.44 13.93 -13.28
CA LYS A 347 -22.14 12.60 -13.83
C LYS A 347 -21.60 11.72 -12.70
N GLY A 348 -22.54 11.26 -11.88
CA GLY A 348 -22.35 10.22 -10.88
C GLY A 348 -23.55 9.29 -11.01
N GLU A 349 -23.53 8.46 -12.06
CA GLU A 349 -24.48 7.37 -12.22
C GLU A 349 -24.07 6.25 -11.26
N THR A 350 -24.95 5.98 -10.30
CA THR A 350 -24.97 4.75 -9.51
C THR A 350 -25.30 3.54 -10.40
N PRO A 351 -24.67 2.37 -10.21
CA PRO A 351 -25.06 1.15 -10.91
C PRO A 351 -26.28 0.50 -10.24
N PRO A 352 -27.23 -0.07 -10.98
CA PRO A 352 -28.19 -1.00 -10.41
C PRO A 352 -27.59 -2.41 -10.29
N SER A 353 -27.83 -3.00 -9.13
CA SER A 353 -27.50 -4.37 -8.76
C SER A 353 -28.58 -5.35 -9.22
N ALA A 354 -28.12 -6.52 -9.68
CA ALA A 354 -28.73 -7.86 -9.66
C ALA A 354 -30.04 -8.16 -10.43
N GLY A 355 -29.90 -9.00 -11.47
CA GLY A 355 -30.94 -9.86 -12.04
C GLY A 355 -30.30 -11.04 -12.80
N LYS A 356 -30.64 -12.26 -12.37
CA LYS A 356 -30.05 -13.59 -12.71
C LYS A 356 -30.60 -14.14 -14.08
N PRO A 357 -30.33 -15.39 -14.51
CA PRO A 357 -29.67 -15.72 -15.78
C PRO A 357 -30.58 -16.42 -16.82
N ALA A 358 -30.11 -16.52 -18.07
CA ALA A 358 -30.20 -17.68 -18.98
C ALA A 358 -30.22 -17.22 -20.44
N ALA A 359 -29.27 -17.73 -21.23
CA ALA A 359 -29.48 -18.37 -22.53
C ALA A 359 -28.19 -18.27 -23.37
N THR A 360 -27.68 -19.45 -23.71
CA THR A 360 -26.64 -19.77 -24.68
C THR A 360 -26.84 -19.04 -26.02
N PRO A 361 -25.74 -18.68 -26.72
CA PRO A 361 -25.77 -18.74 -28.18
C PRO A 361 -24.68 -19.67 -28.75
N PRO A 362 -24.96 -20.34 -29.88
CA PRO A 362 -24.05 -21.29 -30.50
C PRO A 362 -22.99 -20.64 -31.38
N ALA A 363 -21.97 -21.44 -31.67
CA ALA A 363 -20.85 -21.23 -32.55
C ALA A 363 -21.20 -20.67 -33.95
N GLY A 364 -20.28 -19.90 -34.53
CA GLY A 364 -20.29 -19.57 -35.95
C GLY A 364 -19.44 -18.37 -36.33
N ALA A 365 -18.13 -18.57 -36.51
CA ALA A 365 -17.33 -17.82 -37.48
C ALA A 365 -17.85 -18.17 -38.91
N PRO A 366 -17.68 -17.35 -39.99
CA PRO A 366 -16.38 -16.78 -40.36
C PRO A 366 -16.36 -15.39 -41.06
N ALA A 367 -15.17 -14.80 -41.00
CA ALA A 367 -14.39 -14.08 -42.02
C ALA A 367 -15.03 -13.15 -43.09
N ALA A 368 -14.32 -12.02 -43.23
CA ALA A 368 -14.14 -11.17 -44.42
C ALA A 368 -15.18 -10.07 -44.70
N GLN A 369 -14.76 -8.81 -44.62
CA GLN A 369 -14.65 -7.88 -45.76
C GLN A 369 -14.08 -6.49 -45.36
N PRO A 370 -13.64 -5.65 -46.33
CA PRO A 370 -12.41 -4.86 -46.24
C PRO A 370 -12.59 -3.43 -45.71
N ILE A 371 -11.48 -2.90 -45.19
CA ILE A 371 -11.33 -1.54 -44.67
C ILE A 371 -11.38 -0.54 -45.84
N GLY A 372 -12.50 0.19 -45.90
CA GLY A 372 -12.68 1.36 -46.73
C GLY A 372 -11.89 2.57 -46.20
N ARG A 373 -11.00 3.06 -47.05
CA ARG A 373 -10.27 4.33 -46.97
C ARG A 373 -11.24 5.53 -47.10
N PRO A 374 -11.20 6.55 -46.22
CA PRO A 374 -11.69 7.87 -46.57
C PRO A 374 -10.55 8.80 -46.95
N ALA A 375 -10.84 9.56 -47.99
CA ALA A 375 -9.97 10.47 -48.69
C ALA A 375 -9.62 11.73 -47.90
N ALA A 376 -8.53 12.34 -48.37
CA ALA A 376 -8.00 13.63 -47.99
C ALA A 376 -9.05 14.76 -48.06
N GLN A 377 -8.96 15.69 -47.10
CA GLN A 377 -9.34 17.09 -47.30
C GLN A 377 -8.29 18.03 -46.70
N PRO A 378 -8.12 19.24 -47.28
CA PRO A 378 -6.88 20.00 -47.20
C PRO A 378 -6.84 21.03 -46.07
N ALA A 379 -5.59 21.44 -45.81
CA ALA A 379 -5.10 22.48 -44.93
C ALA A 379 -5.97 23.75 -44.77
N GLY A 380 -6.26 24.09 -43.51
CA GLY A 380 -6.59 25.44 -43.06
C GLY A 380 -5.54 25.90 -42.05
N LYS A 381 -4.72 26.87 -42.44
CA LYS A 381 -3.62 27.45 -41.65
C LYS A 381 -4.17 28.61 -40.80
N PRO A 382 -4.16 28.59 -39.46
CA PRO A 382 -4.39 29.81 -38.69
C PRO A 382 -3.06 30.55 -38.49
N ALA A 383 -3.01 31.80 -38.95
CA ALA A 383 -1.93 32.73 -38.66
C ALA A 383 -1.98 33.11 -37.17
N GLY A 384 -1.14 32.50 -36.36
CA GLY A 384 -0.92 32.87 -34.96
C GLY A 384 0.12 33.98 -34.86
N ALA A 385 -0.27 35.14 -34.35
CA ALA A 385 0.62 36.23 -33.97
C ALA A 385 1.60 35.75 -32.87
N ALA A 386 2.89 35.99 -33.10
CA ALA A 386 3.95 35.67 -32.15
C ALA A 386 3.85 36.58 -30.91
N PRO A 387 3.91 36.05 -29.68
CA PRO A 387 4.08 36.87 -28.49
C PRO A 387 5.55 37.33 -28.41
N ASP A 388 5.72 38.65 -28.30
CA ASP A 388 7.00 39.30 -28.10
C ASP A 388 7.59 38.85 -26.75
N ARG A 389 8.71 38.15 -26.79
CA ARG A 389 9.34 37.52 -25.62
C ARG A 389 10.49 38.40 -25.17
N ALA A 390 10.23 39.26 -24.20
CA ALA A 390 11.24 40.04 -23.51
C ALA A 390 12.34 39.12 -22.95
N GLN A 391 13.59 39.37 -23.33
CA GLN A 391 14.74 38.63 -22.82
C GLN A 391 14.97 38.98 -21.35
N PRO A 392 15.14 38.00 -20.45
CA PRO A 392 15.56 38.28 -19.09
C PRO A 392 17.06 38.63 -19.08
N GLU A 393 17.39 39.79 -18.53
CA GLU A 393 18.77 40.20 -18.27
C GLU A 393 19.41 39.22 -17.28
N THR A 394 20.54 38.67 -17.68
CA THR A 394 21.32 37.72 -16.88
C THR A 394 22.26 38.50 -15.96
N VAL A 395 21.92 38.57 -14.68
CA VAL A 395 22.81 39.07 -13.62
C VAL A 395 23.85 37.99 -13.34
N LYS A 396 25.13 38.30 -13.60
CA LYS A 396 26.28 37.46 -13.27
C LYS A 396 26.39 37.32 -11.75
N PRO A 397 26.37 36.11 -11.17
CA PRO A 397 26.64 35.95 -9.75
C PRO A 397 28.14 36.18 -9.49
N GLU A 398 28.44 37.08 -8.55
CA GLU A 398 29.79 37.26 -8.03
C GLU A 398 30.22 36.01 -7.25
N THR A 399 31.30 35.40 -7.70
CA THR A 399 31.93 34.25 -7.04
C THR A 399 32.72 34.71 -5.82
N VAL A 400 32.15 34.54 -4.63
CA VAL A 400 32.90 34.62 -3.37
C VAL A 400 33.73 33.34 -3.21
N LYS A 401 35.05 33.52 -3.14
CA LYS A 401 36.03 32.43 -2.98
C LYS A 401 35.98 31.92 -1.54
N PRO A 402 35.67 30.64 -1.29
CA PRO A 402 35.64 30.13 0.08
C PRO A 402 37.08 30.03 0.63
N GLU A 403 37.32 30.66 1.77
CA GLU A 403 38.56 30.48 2.53
C GLU A 403 38.62 29.06 3.09
N THR A 404 39.66 28.33 2.71
CA THR A 404 39.96 26.99 3.20
C THR A 404 40.69 27.08 4.54
N ALA A 405 39.97 26.85 5.63
CA ALA A 405 40.58 26.55 6.93
C ALA A 405 41.20 25.14 6.88
N LYS A 406 42.50 25.04 7.20
CA LYS A 406 43.21 23.76 7.36
C LYS A 406 42.64 22.99 8.55
N PRO A 407 42.29 21.70 8.40
CA PRO A 407 41.90 20.88 9.54
C PRO A 407 43.13 20.53 10.39
N GLU A 408 43.05 20.82 11.69
CA GLU A 408 44.03 20.35 12.67
C GLU A 408 43.89 18.84 12.90
N THR A 409 45.00 18.13 12.74
CA THR A 409 45.09 16.68 12.92
C THR A 409 45.23 16.35 14.41
N VAL A 410 44.16 15.87 15.04
CA VAL A 410 44.22 15.29 16.39
C VAL A 410 44.65 13.83 16.29
N LYS A 411 45.81 13.50 16.88
CA LYS A 411 46.31 12.11 17.00
C LYS A 411 45.42 11.30 17.94
N PRO A 412 44.91 10.11 17.53
CA PRO A 412 44.18 9.24 18.45
C PRO A 412 45.14 8.56 19.43
N ALA A 413 44.83 8.65 20.72
CA ALA A 413 45.52 7.93 21.78
C ALA A 413 45.12 6.44 21.75
N THR A 414 46.11 5.55 21.70
CA THR A 414 45.93 4.10 21.73
C THR A 414 45.77 3.59 23.16
N SER A 415 44.55 3.20 23.52
CA SER A 415 44.25 2.50 24.77
C SER A 415 44.54 1.00 24.62
N LYS A 416 45.47 0.49 25.42
CA LYS A 416 45.85 -0.93 25.52
C LYS A 416 44.71 -1.75 26.17
N PRO A 417 44.23 -2.85 25.59
CA PRO A 417 43.19 -3.67 26.22
C PRO A 417 43.78 -4.49 27.37
N ALA A 418 43.10 -4.43 28.52
CA ALA A 418 43.41 -5.21 29.70
C ALA A 418 43.00 -6.68 29.51
N ASP A 419 43.96 -7.55 29.81
CA ASP A 419 43.88 -9.00 29.83
C ASP A 419 42.83 -9.46 30.85
N ARG A 420 41.78 -10.16 30.41
CA ARG A 420 40.79 -10.78 31.30
C ARG A 420 41.13 -12.26 31.43
N GLY A 421 41.69 -12.57 32.60
CA GLY A 421 42.03 -13.91 33.04
C GLY A 421 40.85 -14.88 32.96
N ALA A 422 41.17 -16.07 32.50
CA ALA A 422 40.33 -17.25 32.56
C ALA A 422 40.18 -17.72 34.02
N ASP A 423 38.98 -17.60 34.57
CA ASP A 423 38.60 -18.31 35.79
C ASP A 423 37.61 -19.42 35.43
N ARG A 424 38.14 -20.64 35.32
CA ARG A 424 37.35 -21.87 35.19
C ARG A 424 37.22 -22.48 36.59
N SER A 425 36.18 -22.10 37.30
CA SER A 425 35.77 -22.79 38.53
C SER A 425 35.22 -24.17 38.19
N LYS A 426 35.93 -25.19 38.68
CA LYS A 426 35.57 -26.60 38.76
C LYS A 426 34.16 -26.79 39.34
N THR A 427 33.30 -27.49 38.61
CA THR A 427 32.12 -28.16 39.20
C THR A 427 32.39 -29.65 39.32
N ASP A 428 32.38 -30.08 40.57
CA ASP A 428 32.51 -31.42 41.13
C ASP A 428 31.23 -32.24 40.89
N PRO A 429 31.27 -33.46 40.32
CA PRO A 429 30.12 -34.36 40.30
C PRO A 429 30.34 -35.50 41.30
N GLY A 430 29.80 -35.37 42.50
CA GLY A 430 29.86 -36.46 43.48
C GLY A 430 28.94 -36.30 44.69
N LYS A 431 27.83 -37.05 44.66
CA LYS A 431 27.09 -37.69 45.78
C LYS A 431 25.62 -37.29 45.95
N GLY A 432 24.78 -38.32 45.92
CA GLY A 432 23.39 -38.35 46.37
C GLY A 432 22.72 -39.53 45.68
N ARG A 433 22.94 -40.75 46.18
CA ARG A 433 22.09 -41.52 47.12
C ARG A 433 20.82 -42.05 46.49
#